data_AF-A0A2K3J1G5-F1
#
_entry.id   AF-A0A2K3J1G5-F1
#
_cell.length_a   1.000
_cell.length_b   1.000
_cell.length_c   1.000
_cell.angle_alpha   90.00
_cell.angle_beta   90.00
_cell.angle_gamma   90.00
#
_symmetry.space_group_name_H-M   'P 1'
#
loop_
_entity.id
_entity.type
_entity.pdbx_description
1 polymer ?
#
loop_
_entity_poly.entity_id
_entity_poly.type
_entity_poly.pdbx_seq_one_letter_code
_entity_poly.pdbx_strand_id
1 'polypeptide(L)' 'MADKPHLNLVIIGHVDHGKSTLVGQTMLQTGQFPAHMIEKYKEEAKAKGKESFARENVELQLM' A
#
# COMPACT_ATOMS: atom_id res chain seq x y z
N MET A 1 -24.16 4.50 -9.65
CA MET A 1 -22.79 5.06 -9.56
C MET A 1 -22.36 5.32 -10.99
N ALA A 2 -21.82 6.51 -11.31
CA ALA A 2 -21.37 6.77 -12.69
C ALA A 2 -20.30 5.75 -13.06
N ASP A 3 -20.44 5.10 -14.23
CA ASP A 3 -19.41 4.23 -14.79
C ASP A 3 -18.15 5.08 -15.00
N LYS A 4 -17.18 4.90 -14.11
CA LYS A 4 -15.89 5.58 -14.22
C LYS A 4 -15.12 4.89 -15.36
N PRO A 5 -14.52 5.65 -16.28
CA PRO A 5 -13.70 5.04 -17.32
C PRO A 5 -12.53 4.26 -16.70
N HIS A 6 -12.24 3.09 -17.25
CA HIS A 6 -11.09 2.29 -16.85
C HIS A 6 -9.79 3.04 -17.17
N LEU A 7 -8.88 3.11 -16.21
CA LEU A 7 -7.60 3.82 -16.35
C LEU A 7 -6.46 2.86 -15.99
N ASN A 8 -5.47 2.76 -16.89
CA ASN A 8 -4.19 2.11 -16.61
C ASN A 8 -3.20 3.17 -16.15
N LEU A 9 -2.61 3.01 -14.97
CA LEU A 9 -1.67 3.96 -14.38
C LEU A 9 -0.31 3.29 -14.12
N VAL A 10 0.77 3.99 -14.43
CA VAL A 10 2.15 3.60 -14.10
C VAL A 10 2.83 4.75 -13.36
N ILE A 11 3.51 4.43 -12.26
CA ILE A 11 4.30 5.40 -11.48
C ILE A 11 5.78 5.11 -11.70
N ILE A 12 6.53 6.10 -12.20
CA ILE A 12 7.98 6.01 -12.48
C ILE A 12 8.78 7.06 -11.69
N GLY A 13 10.06 6.81 -11.50
CA GLY A 13 10.95 7.70 -10.73
C GLY A 13 12.12 6.94 -10.07
N HIS A 14 13.07 7.68 -9.52
CA HIS A 14 14.28 7.13 -8.87
C HIS A 14 13.93 6.23 -7.68
N VAL A 15 14.83 5.30 -7.31
CA VAL A 15 14.58 4.29 -6.25
C VAL A 15 14.11 4.93 -4.95
N ASP A 16 14.67 6.08 -4.58
CA ASP A 16 14.39 6.77 -3.31
C ASP A 16 13.20 7.76 -3.36
N HIS A 17 12.46 7.81 -4.47
CA HIS A 17 11.29 8.71 -4.59
C HIS A 17 10.02 8.21 -3.89
N GLY A 18 10.08 7.05 -3.20
CA GLY A 18 8.94 6.56 -2.41
C GLY A 18 7.70 6.20 -3.23
N LYS A 19 7.89 5.71 -4.47
CA LYS A 19 6.80 5.37 -5.41
C LYS A 19 5.83 4.36 -4.80
N SER A 20 6.36 3.25 -4.27
CA SER A 20 5.60 2.19 -3.60
C SER A 20 4.89 2.75 -2.35
N THR A 21 5.58 3.57 -1.55
CA THR A 21 4.99 4.24 -0.38
C THR A 21 3.73 5.03 -0.72
N LEU A 22 3.71 5.75 -1.85
CA LEU A 22 2.54 6.49 -2.33
C LEU A 22 1.40 5.57 -2.78
N VAL A 23 1.72 4.48 -3.49
CA VAL A 23 0.75 3.48 -3.96
C VAL A 23 0.07 2.80 -2.77
N GLY A 24 0.85 2.26 -1.84
CA GLY A 24 0.34 1.62 -0.64
C GLY A 24 -0.56 2.53 0.19
N GLN A 25 -0.19 3.81 0.35
CA GLN A 25 -1.03 4.78 1.07
C GLN A 25 -2.36 5.05 0.36
N THR A 26 -2.34 5.18 -0.96
CA THR A 26 -3.56 5.41 -1.76
C THR A 26 -4.52 4.23 -1.65
N MET A 27 -4.01 3.00 -1.70
CA MET A 27 -4.83 1.79 -1.56
C MET A 27 -5.42 1.65 -0.14
N LEU A 28 -4.65 2.00 0.90
CA LEU A 28 -5.14 2.02 2.28
C LEU A 28 -6.24 3.07 2.48
N GLN A 29 -6.09 4.28 1.93
CA GLN A 29 -7.08 5.35 2.08
C GLN A 29 -8.36 5.09 1.27
N THR A 30 -8.26 4.41 0.14
CA THR A 30 -9.41 4.07 -0.71
C THR A 30 -10.21 2.87 -0.21
N GLY A 31 -9.77 2.22 0.88
CA GLY A 31 -10.48 1.09 1.49
C GLY A 31 -10.52 -0.16 0.60
N GLN A 32 -9.55 -0.30 -0.31
CA GLN A 32 -9.45 -1.47 -1.20
C GLN A 32 -9.15 -2.76 -0.43
N PHE A 33 -8.60 -2.64 0.78
CA PHE A 33 -8.25 -3.80 1.62
C PHE A 33 -9.16 -3.94 2.84
N PRO A 34 -9.50 -5.18 3.23
CA PRO A 34 -10.19 -5.46 4.49
C PRO A 34 -9.39 -5.01 5.72
N ALA A 35 -10.06 -4.47 6.73
CA ALA A 35 -9.43 -3.98 7.96
C ALA A 35 -8.58 -5.04 8.69
N HIS A 36 -9.02 -6.30 8.72
CA HIS A 36 -8.30 -7.40 9.37
C HIS A 36 -6.94 -7.68 8.72
N MET A 37 -6.80 -7.49 7.40
CA MET A 37 -5.51 -7.64 6.74
C MET A 37 -4.58 -6.50 7.13
N ILE A 38 -5.08 -5.27 7.17
CA ILE A 38 -4.29 -4.09 7.56
C ILE A 38 -3.74 -4.25 8.97
N GLU A 39 -4.53 -4.76 9.91
CA GLU A 39 -4.08 -5.03 11.29
C GLU A 39 -3.00 -6.11 11.35
N LYS A 40 -3.22 -7.26 10.69
CA LYS A 40 -2.23 -8.34 10.60
C LYS A 40 -0.88 -7.84 10.08
N TYR A 41 -0.87 -7.07 8.99
CA TYR A 41 0.38 -6.59 8.41
C TYR A 41 1.05 -5.50 9.23
N LYS A 42 0.29 -4.68 9.98
CA LYS A 42 0.85 -3.75 10.96
C LYS A 42 1.57 -4.50 12.08
N GLU A 43 0.98 -5.59 12.58
CA GLU A 43 1.60 -6.44 13.60
C GLU A 43 2.88 -7.13 13.07
N GLU A 44 2.84 -7.66 11.85
CA GLU A 44 4.03 -8.25 11.20
C GLU A 44 5.15 -7.22 10.99
N ALA A 45 4.82 -5.98 10.58
CA ALA A 45 5.79 -4.90 10.40
C ALA A 45 6.44 -4.51 11.74
N LYS A 46 5.65 -4.49 12.81
CA LYS A 46 6.12 -4.26 14.19
C LYS A 46 7.04 -5.38 14.67
N ALA A 47 6.66 -6.64 14.43
CA ALA A 47 7.48 -7.80 14.79
C ALA A 47 8.83 -7.82 14.05
N LYS A 48 8.87 -7.35 12.79
CA LYS A 48 10.09 -7.26 11.98
C LYS A 48 10.95 -6.03 12.30
N GLY A 49 10.55 -5.17 13.24
CA GLY A 49 11.27 -3.93 13.59
C GLY A 49 11.32 -2.89 12.46
N LYS A 50 10.45 -3.03 11.45
CA LYS A 50 10.36 -2.14 10.28
C LYS A 50 9.08 -1.30 10.34
N GLU A 51 8.80 -0.70 11.49
CA GLU A 51 7.58 0.09 11.72
C GLU A 51 7.43 1.26 10.72
N SER A 52 8.55 1.89 10.32
CA SER A 52 8.56 2.95 9.29
C SER A 52 8.06 2.47 7.92
N PHE A 53 8.32 1.19 7.59
CA PHE A 53 7.94 0.56 6.33
C PHE A 53 6.63 -0.22 6.42
N ALA A 54 5.84 -0.05 7.49
CA ALA A 54 4.58 -0.76 7.64
C ALA A 54 3.65 -0.57 6.42
N ARG A 55 3.71 0.58 5.74
CA ARG A 55 2.92 0.86 4.54
C ARG A 55 3.45 0.18 3.27
N GLU A 56 4.75 -0.04 3.17
CA GLU A 56 5.40 -0.70 2.03
C GLU A 56 5.34 -2.24 2.17
N ASN A 57 5.45 -2.77 3.40
CA ASN A 57 5.29 -4.21 3.64
C ASN A 57 3.86 -4.69 3.42
N VAL A 58 2.86 -3.83 3.66
CA VAL A 58 1.46 -4.10 3.28
C VAL A 58 1.35 -4.27 1.76
N GLU A 59 2.09 -3.51 0.96
CA GLU A 59 2.08 -3.61 -0.50
C GLU A 59 2.78 -4.88 -1.01
N LEU A 60 3.99 -5.17 -0.54
CA LEU A 60 4.80 -6.34 -0.97
C LEU A 60 4.20 -7.71 -0.60
N GLN A 61 3.30 -7.76 0.38
CA GLN A 61 2.64 -9.01 0.80
C GLN A 61 1.16 -9.11 0.38
N LEU A 62 0.61 -8.06 -0.24
CA LEU A 62 -0.75 -8.05 -0.80
C LEU A 62 -0.77 -8.11 -2.33
N MET A 63 0.34 -7.75 -2.99
CA MET A 63 0.62 -8.11 -4.39
C MET A 63 1.16 -9.53 -4.46
#